data_AF-S2KN44-F1
#
_entry.id   AF-S2KN44-F1
#
_cell.length_a   1.000
_cell.length_b   1.000
_cell.length_c   1.000
_cell.angle_alpha   90.00
_cell.angle_beta   90.00
_cell.angle_gamma   90.00
#
_symmetry.space_group_name_H-M   'P 1'
#
loop_
_entity.id
_entity.type
_entity.pdbx_description
1 polymer ?
#
loop_
_entity_poly.entity_id
_entity_poly.type
_entity_poly.pdbx_seq_one_letter_code
_entity_poly.pdbx_strand_id
1 'polypeptide(L)'
;MDWILVGLQLLALLGIGSLFLFRKYLFSYSSEKGKNLATKEDVEEITRKVEGVKVEYVAEIERLKVDLSLFSRKNTILLDEKIRVFKRLQKRLVDFKKYCEAALGEYDERGEFHPNLQGLAEDVDKAALQHITALHEIEQEDFIFLSKKSRKILADLHHNCSMMCSMEIAIFSEESGSEMAKSSIPLYESAISNIDICLQSLYEELEFPSVGEQR
;
A
#
# COMPACT_ATOMS: atom_id res chain seq x y z
N MET A 1 -13.73 -76.24 79.78
CA MET A 1 -14.48 -76.10 78.51
C MET A 1 -14.66 -74.63 78.16
N ASP A 2 -15.05 -73.77 79.10
CA ASP A 2 -15.35 -72.35 78.81
C ASP A 2 -14.15 -71.52 78.32
N TRP A 3 -12.94 -71.74 78.85
CA TRP A 3 -11.72 -71.02 78.43
C TRP A 3 -11.30 -71.26 76.96
N ILE A 4 -11.56 -72.47 76.44
CA ILE A 4 -11.27 -72.81 75.04
C ILE A 4 -12.28 -72.11 74.11
N LEU A 5 -13.53 -72.02 74.53
CA LEU A 5 -14.60 -71.34 73.79
C LEU A 5 -14.34 -69.82 73.69
N VAL A 6 -13.90 -69.21 74.81
CA VAL A 6 -13.52 -67.79 74.86
C VAL A 6 -12.30 -67.51 73.98
N GLY A 7 -11.29 -68.38 73.99
CA GLY A 7 -10.12 -68.26 73.11
C GLY A 7 -10.46 -68.31 71.62
N LEU A 8 -11.37 -69.22 71.23
CA LEU A 8 -11.86 -69.33 69.85
C LEU A 8 -12.64 -68.08 69.40
N GLN A 9 -13.48 -67.52 70.29
CA GLN A 9 -14.22 -66.27 70.00
C GLN A 9 -13.27 -65.08 69.80
N LEU A 10 -12.21 -64.97 70.59
CA LEU A 10 -11.22 -63.88 70.49
C LEU A 10 -10.43 -63.96 69.17
N LEU A 11 -10.11 -65.18 68.74
CA LEU A 11 -9.42 -65.46 67.47
C LEU A 11 -10.33 -65.17 66.27
N ALA A 12 -11.61 -65.53 66.34
CA ALA A 12 -12.60 -65.19 65.32
C ALA A 12 -12.81 -63.67 65.21
N LEU A 13 -12.83 -62.96 66.34
CA LEU A 13 -12.99 -61.49 66.39
C LEU A 13 -11.75 -60.77 65.82
N LEU A 14 -10.54 -61.27 66.11
CA LEU A 14 -9.30 -60.81 65.47
C LEU A 14 -9.30 -61.10 63.96
N GLY A 15 -9.77 -62.27 63.54
CA GLY A 15 -9.90 -62.64 62.13
C GLY A 15 -10.85 -61.72 61.37
N ILE A 16 -12.05 -61.48 61.91
CA ILE A 16 -13.05 -60.58 61.32
C ILE A 16 -12.55 -59.13 61.31
N GLY A 17 -11.92 -58.68 62.40
CA GLY A 17 -11.33 -57.33 62.49
C GLY A 17 -10.20 -57.11 61.48
N SER A 18 -9.32 -58.10 61.31
CA SER A 18 -8.26 -58.12 60.28
C SER A 18 -8.85 -58.03 58.87
N LEU A 19 -9.87 -58.84 58.57
CA LEU A 19 -10.51 -58.89 57.25
C LEU A 19 -11.21 -57.57 56.91
N PHE A 20 -11.83 -56.92 57.90
CA PHE A 20 -12.47 -55.62 57.75
C PHE A 20 -11.45 -54.51 57.46
N LEU A 21 -10.32 -54.49 58.19
CA LEU A 21 -9.23 -53.53 57.95
C LEU A 21 -8.59 -53.74 56.57
N PHE A 22 -8.34 -55.00 56.18
CA PHE A 22 -7.76 -55.34 54.89
C PHE A 22 -8.66 -54.90 53.73
N ARG A 23 -9.97 -55.13 53.84
CA ARG A 23 -10.97 -54.68 52.85
C ARG A 23 -10.99 -53.15 52.73
N LYS A 24 -10.93 -52.42 53.84
CA LYS A 24 -10.90 -50.94 53.85
C LYS A 24 -9.62 -50.41 53.18
N TYR A 25 -8.47 -51.01 53.48
CA TYR A 25 -7.18 -50.60 52.92
C TYR A 25 -7.09 -50.86 51.42
N LEU A 26 -7.53 -52.05 50.97
CA LEU A 26 -7.59 -52.39 49.54
C LEU A 26 -8.54 -51.48 48.76
N PHE A 27 -9.72 -51.19 49.31
CA PHE A 27 -10.68 -50.30 48.65
C PHE A 27 -10.16 -48.86 48.55
N SER A 28 -9.51 -48.35 49.61
CA SER A 28 -8.89 -47.03 49.61
C SER A 28 -7.75 -46.93 48.59
N TYR A 29 -6.85 -47.92 48.56
CA TYR A 29 -5.75 -47.97 47.60
C TYR A 29 -6.25 -48.08 46.16
N SER A 30 -7.25 -48.93 45.90
CA SER A 30 -7.87 -49.06 44.58
C SER A 30 -8.55 -47.76 44.14
N SER A 31 -9.18 -47.02 45.07
CA SER A 31 -9.82 -45.74 44.77
C SER A 31 -8.79 -44.66 44.43
N GLU A 32 -7.71 -44.53 45.20
CA GLU A 32 -6.63 -43.57 44.89
C GLU A 32 -5.90 -43.93 43.59
N LYS A 33 -5.63 -45.22 43.36
CA LYS A 33 -5.01 -45.68 42.11
C LYS A 33 -5.91 -45.39 40.91
N GLY A 34 -7.22 -45.59 41.04
CA GLY A 34 -8.20 -45.23 40.00
C GLY A 34 -8.23 -43.73 39.71
N LYS A 35 -8.20 -42.89 40.75
CA LYS A 35 -8.13 -41.41 40.60
C LYS A 35 -6.86 -40.98 39.90
N ASN A 36 -5.70 -41.49 40.30
CA ASN A 36 -4.42 -41.13 39.69
C ASN A 36 -4.32 -41.57 38.23
N LEU A 37 -4.92 -42.71 37.88
CA LEU A 37 -4.98 -43.18 36.50
C LEU A 37 -5.87 -42.27 35.65
N ALA A 38 -7.07 -41.94 36.13
CA ALA A 38 -7.98 -41.01 35.45
C ALA A 38 -7.34 -39.63 35.24
N THR A 39 -6.69 -39.08 36.27
CA THR A 39 -5.98 -37.79 36.13
C THR A 39 -4.84 -37.85 35.10
N LYS A 40 -4.13 -38.98 35.00
CA LYS A 40 -3.08 -39.15 34.00
C LYS A 40 -3.65 -39.18 32.58
N GLU A 41 -4.75 -39.88 32.38
CA GLU A 41 -5.48 -39.93 31.09
C GLU A 41 -6.02 -38.55 30.70
N ASP A 42 -6.60 -37.82 31.66
CA ASP A 42 -7.08 -36.44 31.44
C ASP A 42 -5.94 -35.51 31.00
N VAL A 43 -4.78 -35.58 31.67
CA VAL A 43 -3.59 -34.77 31.32
C VAL A 43 -3.08 -35.12 29.92
N GLU A 44 -3.08 -36.39 29.55
CA GLU A 44 -2.68 -36.83 28.21
C GLU A 44 -3.65 -36.32 27.14
N GLU A 45 -4.96 -36.41 27.39
CA GLU A 45 -5.98 -35.88 26.49
C GLU A 45 -5.85 -34.36 26.31
N ILE A 46 -5.72 -33.61 27.41
CA ILE A 46 -5.53 -32.17 27.38
C ILE A 46 -4.28 -31.82 26.59
N THR A 47 -3.17 -32.52 26.83
CA THR A 47 -1.90 -32.26 26.13
C THR A 47 -2.03 -32.50 24.63
N ARG A 48 -2.70 -33.58 24.21
CA ARG A 48 -2.97 -33.83 22.78
C ARG A 48 -3.83 -32.75 22.15
N LYS A 49 -4.86 -32.26 22.84
CA LYS A 49 -5.68 -31.14 22.37
C LYS A 49 -4.87 -29.86 22.23
N VAL A 50 -4.03 -29.53 23.21
CA VAL A 50 -3.17 -28.34 23.17
C VAL A 50 -2.17 -28.41 22.03
N GLU A 51 -1.51 -29.55 21.84
CA GLU A 51 -0.59 -29.73 20.70
C GLU A 51 -1.33 -29.67 19.36
N GLY A 52 -2.54 -30.23 19.26
CA GLY A 52 -3.39 -30.10 18.07
C GLY A 52 -3.70 -28.64 17.74
N VAL A 53 -4.19 -27.88 18.71
CA VAL A 53 -4.48 -26.43 18.55
C VAL A 53 -3.22 -25.66 18.18
N LYS A 54 -2.08 -25.99 18.78
CA LYS A 54 -0.80 -25.34 18.47
C LYS A 54 -0.36 -25.59 17.02
N VAL A 55 -0.52 -26.82 16.52
CA VAL A 55 -0.22 -27.16 15.12
C VAL A 55 -1.12 -26.39 14.16
N GLU A 56 -2.43 -26.34 14.45
CA GLU A 56 -3.38 -25.55 13.66
C GLU A 56 -3.01 -24.07 13.64
N TYR A 57 -2.69 -23.50 14.81
CA TYR A 57 -2.31 -22.10 14.95
C TYR A 57 -1.01 -21.76 14.20
N VAL A 58 -0.01 -22.64 14.25
CA VAL A 58 1.24 -22.47 13.48
C VAL A 58 0.95 -22.50 11.98
N ALA A 59 0.13 -23.44 11.51
CA ALA A 59 -0.25 -23.52 10.11
C ALA A 59 -1.03 -22.27 9.64
N GLU A 60 -1.89 -21.72 10.50
CA GLU A 60 -2.64 -20.49 10.20
C GLU A 60 -1.72 -19.27 10.14
N ILE A 61 -0.76 -19.14 11.08
CA ILE A 61 0.26 -18.08 11.04
C ILE A 61 1.09 -18.15 9.77
N GLU A 62 1.52 -19.35 9.36
CA GLU A 62 2.30 -19.51 8.12
C GLU A 62 1.50 -19.07 6.89
N ARG A 63 0.22 -19.43 6.82
CA ARG A 63 -0.68 -18.97 5.74
C ARG A 63 -0.82 -17.45 5.74
N LEU A 64 -1.13 -16.86 6.89
CA LEU A 64 -1.25 -15.40 7.04
C LEU A 64 0.04 -14.68 6.65
N LYS A 65 1.21 -15.22 7.01
CA LYS A 65 2.50 -14.66 6.65
C LYS A 65 2.73 -14.71 5.13
N VAL A 66 2.37 -15.82 4.49
CA VAL A 66 2.46 -15.96 3.03
C VAL A 66 1.52 -14.96 2.36
N ASP A 67 0.26 -14.88 2.79
CA ASP A 67 -0.73 -13.96 2.22
C ASP A 67 -0.30 -12.50 2.38
N LEU A 68 0.21 -12.13 3.55
CA LEU A 68 0.75 -10.79 3.81
C LEU A 68 1.95 -10.49 2.91
N SER A 69 2.84 -11.46 2.70
CA SER A 69 4.00 -11.29 1.82
C SER A 69 3.59 -11.11 0.35
N LEU A 70 2.57 -11.84 -0.10
CA LEU A 70 2.02 -11.72 -1.46
C LEU A 70 1.32 -10.38 -1.65
N PHE A 71 0.52 -9.96 -0.67
CA PHE A 71 -0.16 -8.66 -0.69
C PHE A 71 0.84 -7.50 -0.71
N SER A 72 1.86 -7.56 0.16
CA SER A 72 2.95 -6.59 0.19
C SER A 72 3.66 -6.50 -1.17
N ARG A 73 4.02 -7.65 -1.76
CA ARG A 73 4.67 -7.69 -3.08
C ARG A 73 3.80 -7.09 -4.18
N LYS A 74 2.50 -7.41 -4.21
CA LYS A 74 1.55 -6.82 -5.16
C LYS A 74 1.50 -5.30 -5.03
N ASN A 75 1.40 -4.80 -3.80
CA ASN A 75 1.38 -3.35 -3.55
C ASN A 75 2.68 -2.68 -3.98
N THR A 76 3.84 -3.30 -3.73
CA THR A 76 5.13 -2.75 -4.19
C THR A 76 5.21 -2.65 -5.72
N ILE A 77 4.73 -3.66 -6.45
CA ILE A 77 4.71 -3.63 -7.92
C ILE A 77 3.79 -2.52 -8.42
N LEU A 78 2.59 -2.39 -7.85
CA LEU A 78 1.65 -1.33 -8.22
C LEU A 78 2.21 0.07 -7.94
N LEU A 79 2.91 0.24 -6.81
CA LEU A 79 3.56 1.51 -6.46
C LEU A 79 4.73 1.83 -7.40
N ASP A 80 5.52 0.83 -7.82
CA ASP A 80 6.60 1.03 -8.78
C ASP A 80 6.07 1.49 -10.15
N GLU A 81 5.01 0.85 -10.65
CA GLU A 81 4.35 1.26 -11.89
C GLU A 81 3.74 2.65 -11.76
N LYS A 82 3.08 2.97 -10.64
CA LYS A 82 2.59 4.34 -10.37
C LYS A 82 3.74 5.34 -10.44
N ILE A 83 4.85 5.10 -9.74
CA ILE A 83 6.01 6.02 -9.76
C ILE A 83 6.56 6.18 -11.19
N ARG A 84 6.60 5.10 -11.99
CA ARG A 84 7.05 5.16 -13.38
C ARG A 84 6.20 6.09 -14.24
N VAL A 85 4.88 5.97 -14.14
CA VAL A 85 3.91 6.83 -14.83
C VAL A 85 4.11 8.29 -14.45
N PHE A 86 4.20 8.57 -13.15
CA PHE A 86 4.38 9.93 -12.65
C PHE A 86 5.69 10.54 -13.13
N LYS A 87 6.79 9.77 -13.18
CA LYS A 87 8.06 10.24 -13.75
C LYS A 87 7.94 10.59 -15.23
N ARG A 88 7.21 9.80 -16.02
CA ARG A 88 6.95 10.10 -17.44
C ARG A 88 6.15 11.39 -17.59
N LEU A 89 5.07 11.53 -16.83
CA LEU A 89 4.21 12.70 -16.87
C LEU A 89 4.94 13.97 -16.41
N GLN A 90 5.70 13.88 -15.31
CA GLN A 90 6.54 14.97 -14.81
C GLN A 90 7.57 15.39 -15.86
N LYS A 91 8.26 14.44 -16.51
CA LYS A 91 9.23 14.76 -17.56
C LYS A 91 8.58 15.57 -18.67
N ARG A 92 7.43 15.13 -19.19
CA ARG A 92 6.71 15.83 -20.27
C ARG A 92 6.19 17.20 -19.85
N LEU A 93 5.66 17.35 -18.65
CA LEU A 93 5.22 18.65 -18.12
C LEU A 93 6.40 19.63 -17.97
N VAL A 94 7.56 19.14 -17.52
CA VAL A 94 8.77 19.97 -17.41
C VAL A 94 9.29 20.37 -18.78
N ASP A 95 9.30 19.46 -19.76
CA ASP A 95 9.71 19.78 -21.13
C ASP A 95 8.75 20.78 -21.79
N PHE A 96 7.45 20.67 -21.50
CA PHE A 96 6.45 21.65 -21.93
C PHE A 96 6.66 23.01 -21.27
N LYS A 97 6.99 23.05 -19.96
CA LYS A 97 7.34 24.29 -19.26
C LYS A 97 8.55 24.98 -19.87
N LYS A 98 9.63 24.24 -20.16
CA LYS A 98 10.82 24.78 -20.84
C LYS A 98 10.48 25.38 -22.20
N TYR A 99 9.60 24.73 -22.95
CA TYR A 99 9.11 25.26 -24.22
C TYR A 99 8.38 26.60 -24.02
N CYS A 100 7.45 26.68 -23.07
CA CYS A 100 6.75 27.93 -22.76
C CYS A 100 7.70 29.04 -22.30
N GLU A 101 8.70 28.72 -21.48
CA GLU A 101 9.74 29.68 -21.04
C GLU A 101 10.60 30.16 -22.22
N ALA A 102 10.93 29.27 -23.16
CA ALA A 102 11.69 29.61 -24.37
C ALA A 102 10.87 30.46 -25.35
N ALA A 103 9.58 30.19 -25.47
CA ALA A 103 8.65 31.01 -26.25
C ALA A 103 8.51 32.41 -25.64
N LEU A 104 8.43 32.51 -24.31
CA LEU A 104 8.43 33.80 -23.62
C LEU A 104 9.73 34.59 -23.86
N GLY A 105 10.90 33.93 -23.85
CA GLY A 105 12.18 34.59 -24.12
C GLY A 105 12.33 35.12 -25.56
N GLU A 106 11.64 34.51 -26.53
CA GLU A 106 11.63 34.97 -27.93
C GLU A 106 10.66 36.15 -28.15
N TYR A 107 9.51 36.13 -27.45
CA TYR A 107 8.41 37.07 -27.68
C TYR A 107 8.39 38.26 -26.70
N ASP A 108 9.05 38.14 -25.54
CA ASP A 108 9.16 39.19 -24.53
C ASP A 108 10.56 39.81 -24.56
N GLU A 109 10.67 41.12 -24.28
CA GLU A 109 11.96 41.84 -24.20
C GLU A 109 12.74 41.51 -22.91
N ARG A 110 12.49 40.34 -22.31
CA ARG A 110 13.23 39.86 -21.14
C ARG A 110 14.60 39.36 -21.61
N GLY A 111 15.52 40.28 -21.88
CA GLY A 111 16.98 40.14 -21.94
C GLY A 111 17.60 39.00 -22.78
N GLU A 112 18.77 39.25 -23.38
CA GLU A 112 19.54 38.28 -24.21
C GLU A 112 19.96 36.96 -23.49
N PHE A 113 19.71 36.84 -22.18
CA PHE A 113 20.07 35.68 -21.37
C PHE A 113 18.91 34.71 -21.10
N HIS A 114 17.70 35.01 -21.58
CA HIS A 114 16.58 34.09 -21.45
C HIS A 114 16.68 32.95 -22.49
N PRO A 115 16.20 31.74 -22.16
CA PRO A 115 16.14 30.65 -23.12
C PRO A 115 15.35 31.10 -24.34
N ASN A 116 15.87 30.85 -25.54
CA ASN A 116 15.20 31.10 -26.79
C ASN A 116 14.85 29.78 -27.48
N LEU A 117 13.94 29.82 -28.46
CA LEU A 117 13.50 28.62 -29.18
C LEU A 117 14.66 27.92 -29.93
N GLN A 118 15.74 28.65 -30.22
CA GLN A 118 16.95 28.14 -30.89
C GLN A 118 17.92 27.45 -29.93
N GLY A 119 17.92 27.82 -28.64
CA GLY A 119 18.74 27.21 -27.59
C GLY A 119 18.08 26.01 -26.91
N LEU A 120 16.87 25.64 -27.33
CA LEU A 120 16.16 24.48 -26.82
C LEU A 120 16.86 23.19 -27.30
N ALA A 121 17.03 22.23 -26.40
CA ALA A 121 17.65 20.95 -26.72
C ALA A 121 16.87 20.22 -27.83
N GLU A 122 17.57 19.49 -28.70
CA GLU A 122 16.97 18.81 -29.85
C GLU A 122 15.90 17.76 -29.47
N ASP A 123 15.87 17.33 -28.21
CA ASP A 123 14.91 16.36 -27.68
C ASP A 123 13.58 16.97 -27.21
N VAL A 124 13.46 18.30 -27.17
CA VAL A 124 12.25 19.00 -26.74
C VAL A 124 11.43 19.44 -27.96
N ASP A 125 10.14 19.12 -27.93
CA ASP A 125 9.22 19.49 -29.01
C ASP A 125 9.08 21.02 -29.13
N LYS A 126 9.00 21.51 -30.38
CA LYS A 126 9.03 22.95 -30.72
C LYS A 126 7.67 23.57 -30.95
N ALA A 127 6.60 22.82 -30.68
CA ALA A 127 5.22 23.29 -30.82
C ALA A 127 4.39 22.83 -29.63
N ALA A 128 3.48 23.68 -29.15
CA ALA A 128 2.61 23.32 -28.04
C ALA A 128 1.74 22.09 -28.34
N LEU A 129 1.29 21.97 -29.59
CA LEU A 129 0.46 20.83 -30.02
C LEU A 129 1.16 19.49 -29.75
N GLN A 130 2.46 19.40 -30.02
CA GLN A 130 3.24 18.17 -29.81
C GLN A 130 3.31 17.80 -28.32
N HIS A 131 3.54 18.78 -27.44
CA HIS A 131 3.52 18.58 -26.00
C HIS A 131 2.16 18.13 -25.49
N ILE A 132 1.08 18.75 -25.98
CA ILE A 132 -0.29 18.38 -25.59
C ILE A 132 -0.64 16.97 -26.07
N THR A 133 -0.30 16.62 -27.31
CA THR A 133 -0.54 15.27 -27.84
C THR A 133 0.23 14.22 -27.04
N ALA A 134 1.52 14.46 -26.73
CA ALA A 134 2.32 13.57 -25.92
C ALA A 134 1.78 13.41 -24.49
N LEU A 135 1.26 14.49 -23.89
CA LEU A 135 0.60 14.42 -22.58
C LEU A 135 -0.70 13.62 -22.64
N HIS A 136 -1.49 13.78 -23.69
CA HIS A 136 -2.74 13.06 -23.88
C HIS A 136 -2.52 11.56 -24.12
N GLU A 137 -1.48 11.18 -24.88
CA GLU A 137 -1.08 9.79 -25.07
C GLU A 137 -0.76 9.11 -23.72
N ILE A 138 0.03 9.77 -22.87
CA ILE A 138 0.35 9.26 -21.53
C ILE A 138 -0.91 9.14 -20.66
N GLU A 139 -1.82 10.11 -20.72
CA GLU A 139 -3.08 10.06 -19.98
C GLU A 139 -3.95 8.85 -20.41
N GLN A 140 -4.00 8.55 -21.71
CA GLN A 140 -4.75 7.42 -22.24
C GLN A 140 -4.13 6.07 -21.87
N GLU A 141 -2.80 5.94 -21.96
CA GLU A 141 -2.09 4.70 -21.63
C GLU A 141 -2.14 4.39 -20.13
N ASP A 142 -1.97 5.42 -19.29
CA ASP A 142 -1.76 5.26 -17.85
C ASP A 142 -2.97 5.68 -16.99
N PHE A 143 -4.16 5.73 -17.60
CA PHE A 143 -5.41 6.19 -16.99
C PHE A 143 -5.74 5.58 -15.62
N ILE A 144 -5.33 4.34 -15.39
CA ILE A 144 -5.61 3.55 -14.17
C ILE A 144 -4.84 4.09 -12.96
N PHE A 145 -3.69 4.74 -13.18
CA PHE A 145 -2.78 5.17 -12.10
C PHE A 145 -3.00 6.62 -11.64
N LEU A 146 -3.81 7.39 -12.38
CA LEU A 146 -4.10 8.79 -12.10
C LEU A 146 -5.39 8.96 -11.29
N SER A 147 -5.35 9.79 -10.25
CA SER A 147 -6.52 10.16 -9.47
C SER A 147 -7.52 11.01 -10.27
N LYS A 148 -8.77 11.08 -9.77
CA LYS A 148 -9.79 11.96 -10.33
C LYS A 148 -9.38 13.45 -10.27
N LYS A 149 -8.56 13.86 -9.28
CA LYS A 149 -8.09 15.25 -9.11
C LYS A 149 -7.07 15.61 -10.19
N SER A 150 -6.03 14.79 -10.36
CA SER A 150 -4.99 15.03 -11.37
C SER A 150 -5.54 14.99 -12.80
N ARG A 151 -6.47 14.07 -13.09
CA ARG A 151 -7.16 14.05 -14.39
C ARG A 151 -7.95 15.32 -14.68
N LYS A 152 -8.65 15.87 -13.69
CA LYS A 152 -9.37 17.13 -13.88
C LYS A 152 -8.42 18.27 -14.20
N ILE A 153 -7.30 18.36 -13.48
CA ILE A 153 -6.29 19.41 -13.69
C ILE A 153 -5.61 19.26 -15.06
N LEU A 154 -5.32 18.03 -15.50
CA LEU A 154 -4.79 17.76 -16.85
C LEU A 154 -5.79 18.14 -17.94
N ALA A 155 -7.08 17.85 -17.75
CA ALA A 155 -8.13 18.27 -18.68
C ALA A 155 -8.27 19.81 -18.75
N ASP A 156 -8.19 20.48 -17.60
CA ASP A 156 -8.20 21.95 -17.53
C ASP A 156 -6.96 22.54 -18.23
N LEU A 157 -5.78 21.94 -18.05
CA LEU A 157 -4.55 22.30 -18.76
C LEU A 157 -4.72 22.14 -20.28
N HIS A 158 -5.23 20.99 -20.74
CA HIS A 158 -5.47 20.73 -22.16
C HIS A 158 -6.43 21.77 -22.77
N HIS A 159 -7.50 22.12 -22.06
CA HIS A 159 -8.45 23.14 -22.51
C HIS A 159 -7.77 24.52 -22.67
N ASN A 160 -6.98 24.93 -21.68
CA ASN A 160 -6.27 26.21 -21.70
C ASN A 160 -5.21 26.25 -22.83
N CYS A 161 -4.49 25.15 -23.05
CA CYS A 161 -3.46 25.06 -24.07
C CYS A 161 -4.03 24.92 -25.49
N SER A 162 -5.30 24.53 -25.67
CA SER A 162 -5.96 24.53 -26.99
C SER A 162 -6.04 25.92 -27.61
N MET A 163 -6.24 26.96 -26.79
CA MET A 163 -6.24 28.35 -27.25
C MET A 163 -4.84 28.80 -27.67
N MET A 164 -3.81 28.35 -26.93
CA MET A 164 -2.42 28.62 -27.25
C MET A 164 -2.02 27.98 -28.60
N CYS A 165 -2.39 26.73 -28.86
CA CYS A 165 -2.15 26.09 -30.18
C CYS A 165 -2.78 26.86 -31.34
N SER A 166 -4.00 27.36 -31.14
CA SER A 166 -4.70 28.15 -32.18
C SER A 166 -3.96 29.47 -32.45
N MET A 167 -3.41 30.08 -31.40
CA MET A 167 -2.62 31.30 -31.48
C MET A 167 -1.26 31.06 -32.14
N GLU A 168 -0.58 29.96 -31.82
CA GLU A 168 0.68 29.55 -32.47
C GLU A 168 0.50 29.38 -33.98
N ILE A 169 -0.55 28.70 -34.42
CA ILE A 169 -0.86 28.52 -35.85
C ILE A 169 -1.04 29.88 -36.53
N ALA A 170 -1.71 30.82 -35.88
CA ALA A 170 -1.90 32.17 -36.41
C ALA A 170 -0.57 32.93 -36.52
N ILE A 171 0.30 32.85 -35.51
CA ILE A 171 1.63 33.49 -35.48
C ILE A 171 2.54 32.92 -36.59
N PHE A 172 2.51 31.59 -36.82
CA PHE A 172 3.28 30.98 -37.91
C PHE A 172 2.74 31.30 -39.31
N SER A 173 1.50 31.79 -39.42
CA SER A 173 0.85 32.08 -40.71
C SER A 173 1.05 33.51 -41.23
N GLU A 174 1.39 34.48 -40.37
CA GLU A 174 1.57 35.89 -40.75
C GLU A 174 3.05 36.33 -40.70
N GLU A 175 3.55 36.94 -41.79
CA GLU A 175 4.91 37.49 -41.92
C GLU A 175 5.22 38.68 -40.98
N SER A 176 4.19 39.27 -40.33
CA SER A 176 4.30 40.40 -39.39
C SER A 176 4.23 39.97 -37.91
N GLY A 177 4.88 38.87 -37.56
CA GLY A 177 4.69 38.14 -36.30
C GLY A 177 4.94 38.87 -34.98
N SER A 178 5.50 40.09 -34.94
CA SER A 178 5.93 40.72 -33.67
C SER A 178 4.80 41.22 -32.75
N GLU A 179 3.69 41.75 -33.29
CA GLU A 179 2.60 42.31 -32.45
C GLU A 179 1.61 41.22 -32.02
N MET A 180 1.32 40.24 -32.88
CA MET A 180 0.53 39.07 -32.50
C MET A 180 1.28 38.16 -31.52
N ALA A 181 2.60 38.03 -31.65
CA ALA A 181 3.43 37.31 -30.69
C ALA A 181 3.35 37.92 -29.28
N LYS A 182 3.44 39.26 -29.15
CA LYS A 182 3.32 39.94 -27.86
C LYS A 182 1.97 39.70 -27.19
N SER A 183 0.88 39.60 -27.98
CA SER A 183 -0.44 39.28 -27.44
C SER A 183 -0.60 37.85 -26.92
N SER A 184 0.33 36.95 -27.28
CA SER A 184 0.36 35.55 -26.83
C SER A 184 1.12 35.31 -25.52
N ILE A 185 1.95 36.27 -25.08
CA ILE A 185 2.68 36.25 -23.80
C ILE A 185 1.81 35.83 -22.60
N PRO A 186 0.62 36.43 -22.34
CA PRO A 186 -0.20 36.05 -21.20
C PRO A 186 -0.72 34.60 -21.28
N LEU A 187 -0.83 34.02 -22.48
CA LEU A 187 -1.23 32.63 -22.66
C LEU A 187 -0.11 31.67 -22.22
N TYR A 188 1.14 31.97 -22.56
CA TYR A 188 2.30 31.18 -22.10
C TYR A 188 2.52 31.31 -20.59
N GLU A 189 2.35 32.51 -20.02
CA GLU A 189 2.43 32.69 -18.56
C GLU A 189 1.32 31.92 -17.83
N SER A 190 0.10 31.94 -18.35
CA SER A 190 -1.02 31.14 -17.82
C SER A 190 -0.74 29.65 -17.95
N ALA A 191 -0.18 29.20 -19.08
CA ALA A 191 0.19 27.80 -19.29
C ALA A 191 1.25 27.35 -18.26
N ILE A 192 2.30 28.14 -18.02
CA ILE A 192 3.33 27.83 -17.01
C ILE A 192 2.72 27.70 -15.61
N SER A 193 1.86 28.65 -15.22
CA SER A 193 1.16 28.60 -13.93
C SER A 193 0.30 27.34 -13.78
N ASN A 194 -0.44 26.96 -14.84
CA ASN A 194 -1.24 25.74 -14.85
C ASN A 194 -0.39 24.46 -14.81
N ILE A 195 0.76 24.45 -15.49
CA ILE A 195 1.72 23.35 -15.44
C ILE A 195 2.28 23.20 -14.01
N ASP A 196 2.62 24.30 -13.35
CA ASP A 196 3.12 24.28 -11.97
C ASP A 196 2.05 23.77 -10.99
N ILE A 197 0.79 24.16 -11.15
CA ILE A 197 -0.35 23.62 -10.39
C ILE A 197 -0.50 22.11 -10.65
N CYS A 198 -0.37 21.68 -11.90
CA CYS A 198 -0.43 20.26 -12.26
C CYS A 198 0.70 19.47 -11.61
N LEU A 199 1.94 19.95 -11.70
CA LEU A 199 3.10 19.34 -11.05
C LEU A 199 2.90 19.24 -9.53
N GLN A 200 2.45 20.31 -8.89
CA GLN A 200 2.18 20.31 -7.44
C GLN A 200 1.11 19.29 -7.07
N SER A 201 0.02 19.19 -7.84
CA SER A 201 -1.01 18.19 -7.58
C SER A 201 -0.51 16.76 -7.80
N LEU A 202 0.41 16.54 -8.74
CA LEU A 202 1.04 15.24 -8.96
C LEU A 202 1.98 14.88 -7.81
N TYR A 203 2.71 15.86 -7.26
CA TYR A 203 3.52 15.68 -6.06
C TYR A 203 2.69 15.35 -4.84
N GLU A 204 1.60 16.06 -4.58
CA GLU A 204 0.66 15.74 -3.49
C GLU A 204 0.07 14.33 -3.61
N GLU A 205 -0.14 13.84 -4.84
CA GLU A 205 -0.65 12.48 -5.08
C GLU A 205 0.43 11.39 -4.92
N LEU A 206 1.70 11.79 -5.03
CA LEU A 206 2.88 10.97 -4.75
C LEU A 206 3.29 10.99 -3.28
N GLU A 207 2.94 12.04 -2.54
CA GLU A 207 3.26 12.15 -1.12
C GLU A 207 2.74 10.91 -0.39
N PHE A 208 3.72 10.10 0.05
CA PHE A 208 3.56 9.17 1.16
C PHE A 208 2.84 9.90 2.28
N PRO A 209 1.90 9.24 2.99
CA PRO A 209 1.03 9.88 3.97
C PRO A 209 1.84 10.87 4.78
N SER A 210 1.57 12.15 4.58
CA SER A 210 2.19 13.19 5.37
C SER A 210 1.92 12.81 6.82
N VAL A 211 2.99 12.75 7.60
CA VAL A 211 2.94 12.43 9.03
C VAL A 211 2.04 13.49 9.67
N GLY A 212 0.74 13.22 9.79
CA GLY A 212 -0.21 14.29 10.03
C GLY A 212 -1.68 13.93 10.20
N GLU A 213 -2.13 12.70 9.93
CA GLU A 213 -3.49 12.27 10.26
C GLU A 213 -3.48 10.95 11.05
N GLN A 214 -2.83 11.00 12.22
CA GLN A 214 -3.31 10.24 13.37
C GLN A 214 -3.99 11.23 14.32
N ARG A 215 -5.32 11.35 14.19
CA ARG A 215 -6.21 11.75 15.28
C ARG A 215 -7.58 11.13 15.11
#